data_AF-A0A2V9RQ53-F1
#
_entry.id   AF-A0A2V9RQ53-F1
#
_cell.length_a   1.000
_cell.length_b   1.000
_cell.length_c   1.000
_cell.angle_alpha   90.00
_cell.angle_beta   90.00
_cell.angle_gamma   90.00
#
_symmetry.space_group_name_H-M   'P 1'
#
loop_
_entity.id
_entity.type
_entity.pdbx_description
1 polymer ?
#
loop_
_entity_poly.entity_id
_entity_poly.type
_entity_poly.pdbx_seq_one_letter_code
_entity_poly.pdbx_strand_id
1 'polypeptide(L)'
;MTKWVLGFYSKHKDPSKILKQLRLKKLGRSALIHKASDGKITFRNNHNTLGLATVLCGGALFLIGILTGLSLLQLVILVFSGLLIFNLSDHWLNSGVDKNLLIQYGRWVLEEETLAIVETSDGDTRYAVEVLSGIGEEPPAIFILRPSSANVRKLRVEQPPREPLLAERLKHRAERLAAGHRVSGAVGQPQPLLQLLAESEQILIQVRQELEEAVLLKQIITPAAEWLLDNGYIIQGHIAEIRRHLPKRYYEDLPILAGDSQEINLRIYNLAREFITHTDGRVY
;
A
#
# COMPACT_ATOMS: atom_id res chain seq x y z
N MET A 1 0.47 -6.83 -7.41
CA MET A 1 0.50 -5.50 -6.78
C MET A 1 1.93 -4.98 -6.76
N THR A 2 2.13 -3.68 -6.96
CA THR A 2 3.46 -3.08 -6.88
C THR A 2 3.93 -3.01 -5.43
N LYS A 3 5.13 -3.50 -5.15
CA LYS A 3 5.79 -3.45 -3.84
C LYS A 3 7.09 -2.69 -3.95
N TRP A 4 7.47 -1.95 -2.91
CA TRP A 4 8.75 -1.26 -2.87
C TRP A 4 9.68 -1.94 -1.86
N VAL A 5 10.86 -2.34 -2.31
CA VAL A 5 11.92 -2.86 -1.46
C VAL A 5 12.92 -1.73 -1.21
N LEU A 6 13.07 -1.37 0.06
CA LEU A 6 13.96 -0.34 0.55
C LEU A 6 15.18 -1.02 1.18
N GLY A 7 16.39 -0.65 0.75
CA GLY A 7 17.64 -1.08 1.37
C GLY A 7 18.42 0.13 1.88
N PHE A 8 18.65 0.18 3.19
CA PHE A 8 19.43 1.23 3.86
C PHE A 8 20.86 0.76 4.09
N TYR A 9 21.82 1.47 3.48
CA TYR A 9 23.24 1.19 3.57
C TYR A 9 23.94 2.27 4.39
N SER A 10 24.59 1.87 5.48
CA SER A 10 25.43 2.75 6.29
C SER A 10 26.82 2.90 5.68
N LYS A 11 27.36 4.13 5.65
CA LYS A 11 28.78 4.41 5.33
C LYS A 11 29.28 3.79 4.01
N HIS A 12 28.43 3.72 2.99
CA HIS A 12 28.79 3.09 1.73
C HIS A 12 29.70 4.02 0.90
N LYS A 13 30.96 3.60 0.67
CA LYS A 13 32.00 4.42 0.00
C LYS A 13 31.66 4.85 -1.43
N ASP A 14 30.81 4.08 -2.12
CA ASP A 14 30.39 4.40 -3.49
C ASP A 14 28.90 4.11 -3.72
N PRO A 15 28.02 5.10 -3.50
CA PRO A 15 26.58 4.96 -3.74
C PRO A 15 26.23 4.65 -5.20
N SER A 16 27.09 5.03 -6.16
CA SER A 16 26.82 4.83 -7.58
C SER A 16 26.92 3.37 -8.03
N LYS A 17 27.78 2.58 -7.35
CA LYS A 17 27.92 1.14 -7.59
C LYS A 17 26.64 0.36 -7.28
N ILE A 18 25.93 0.74 -6.22
CA ILE A 18 24.67 0.08 -5.81
C ILE A 18 23.67 0.12 -6.96
N LEU A 19 23.41 1.32 -7.49
CA LEU A 19 22.47 1.51 -8.59
C LEU A 19 22.92 0.81 -9.88
N LYS A 20 24.24 0.78 -10.15
CA LYS A 20 24.79 0.05 -11.31
C LYS A 20 24.57 -1.46 -11.18
N GLN A 21 24.79 -2.04 -9.99
CA GLN A 21 24.60 -3.47 -9.74
C GLN A 21 23.13 -3.88 -9.83
N LEU A 22 22.21 -3.08 -9.25
CA LEU A 22 20.77 -3.29 -9.39
C LEU A 22 20.34 -3.35 -10.87
N ARG A 23 20.86 -2.43 -11.68
CA ARG A 23 20.58 -2.39 -13.13
C ARG A 23 21.15 -3.60 -13.88
N LEU A 24 22.38 -4.01 -13.57
CA LEU A 24 22.98 -5.23 -14.15
C LEU A 24 22.17 -6.49 -13.82
N LYS A 25 21.51 -6.51 -12.66
CA LYS A 25 20.65 -7.60 -12.21
C LYS A 25 19.20 -7.50 -12.71
N LYS A 26 18.92 -6.64 -13.70
CA LYS A 26 17.60 -6.38 -14.32
C LYS A 26 16.57 -5.71 -13.39
N LEU A 27 17.00 -5.15 -12.26
CA LEU A 27 16.15 -4.33 -11.39
C LEU A 27 16.15 -2.87 -11.87
N GLY A 28 15.62 -2.66 -13.07
CA GLY A 28 15.66 -1.36 -13.77
C GLY A 28 14.83 -0.26 -13.12
N ARG A 29 13.73 -0.63 -12.45
CA ARG A 29 12.84 0.28 -11.70
C ARG A 29 13.41 0.53 -10.30
N SER A 30 14.62 1.07 -10.27
CA SER A 30 15.35 1.37 -9.05
C SER A 30 15.85 2.80 -9.01
N ALA A 31 15.92 3.33 -7.80
CA ALA A 31 16.38 4.68 -7.51
C ALA A 31 17.23 4.67 -6.24
N LEU A 32 18.04 5.70 -6.08
CA LEU A 32 18.96 5.83 -4.97
C LEU A 32 18.90 7.24 -4.39
N ILE A 33 18.87 7.32 -3.07
CA ILE A 33 18.89 8.54 -2.30
C ILE A 33 20.11 8.47 -1.40
N HIS A 34 20.99 9.44 -1.50
CA HIS A 34 22.17 9.50 -0.64
C HIS A 34 22.22 10.85 0.06
N LYS A 35 22.41 10.83 1.37
CA LYS A 35 22.61 12.04 2.17
C LYS A 35 24.07 12.11 2.61
N ALA A 36 24.77 13.13 2.11
CA ALA A 36 26.16 13.36 2.46
C ALA A 36 26.29 13.91 3.90
N SER A 37 27.51 13.92 4.42
CA SER A 37 27.84 14.42 5.76
C SER A 37 27.59 15.92 5.94
N ASP A 38 27.49 16.68 4.84
CA ASP A 38 27.11 18.10 4.82
C ASP A 38 25.58 18.31 4.87
N GLY A 39 24.80 17.22 4.99
CA GLY A 39 23.34 17.23 4.98
C GLY A 39 22.71 17.32 3.59
N LYS A 40 23.51 17.42 2.51
CA LYS A 40 23.02 17.51 1.14
C LYS A 40 22.44 16.16 0.68
N ILE A 41 21.19 16.19 0.24
CA ILE A 41 20.49 15.01 -0.29
C ILE A 41 20.66 14.99 -1.81
N THR A 42 21.11 13.85 -2.33
CA THR A 42 21.24 13.59 -3.76
C THR A 42 20.28 12.48 -4.17
N PHE A 43 19.51 12.75 -5.23
CA PHE A 43 18.57 11.79 -5.79
C PHE A 43 19.12 11.28 -7.13
N ARG A 44 19.21 9.96 -7.29
CA ARG A 44 19.59 9.30 -8.54
C ARG A 44 18.45 8.39 -8.97
N ASN A 45 17.71 8.83 -9.97
CA ASN A 45 16.61 8.07 -10.54
C ASN A 45 16.94 7.63 -11.97
N ASN A 46 16.24 6.61 -12.46
CA ASN A 46 16.26 6.18 -13.85
C ASN A 46 15.22 6.96 -14.67
N HIS A 47 15.43 8.26 -14.82
CA HIS A 47 14.92 8.97 -15.99
C HIS A 47 16.11 9.10 -16.93
N ASN A 48 16.00 8.48 -18.09
CA ASN A 48 17.10 8.43 -19.03
C ASN A 48 17.66 9.83 -19.28
N THR A 49 18.97 10.00 -19.13
CA THR A 49 19.75 11.10 -19.72
C THR A 49 19.80 11.00 -21.24
N LEU A 50 18.83 10.34 -21.88
CA LEU A 50 18.72 10.24 -23.34
C LEU A 50 18.22 11.54 -23.98
N GLY A 51 17.93 12.59 -23.20
CA GLY A 51 17.75 13.93 -23.76
C GLY A 51 18.93 14.38 -24.64
N LEU A 52 20.16 13.92 -24.35
CA LEU A 52 21.30 14.15 -25.22
C LEU A 52 21.29 13.25 -26.47
N ALA A 53 20.89 11.99 -26.32
CA ALA A 53 20.80 11.05 -27.44
C ALA A 53 19.68 11.43 -28.43
N THR A 54 18.57 12.02 -27.97
CA THR A 54 17.52 12.56 -28.84
C THR A 54 17.97 13.78 -29.61
N VAL A 55 18.70 14.69 -28.96
CA VAL A 55 19.27 15.86 -29.63
C VAL A 55 20.27 15.41 -30.70
N LEU A 56 21.09 14.39 -30.41
CA LEU A 56 22.05 13.83 -31.37
C LEU A 56 21.37 13.06 -32.51
N CYS A 57 20.39 12.18 -32.24
CA CYS A 57 19.64 11.46 -33.28
C CYS A 57 18.77 12.39 -34.11
N GLY A 58 18.11 13.37 -33.47
CA GLY A 58 17.33 14.40 -34.15
C GLY A 58 18.21 15.27 -35.05
N GLY A 59 19.40 15.64 -34.58
CA GLY A 59 20.41 16.35 -35.36
C GLY A 59 20.92 15.53 -36.55
N ALA A 60 21.16 14.24 -36.37
CA ALA A 60 21.60 13.34 -37.45
C ALA A 60 20.51 13.15 -38.52
N LEU A 61 19.25 12.97 -38.11
CA LEU A 61 18.11 12.87 -39.03
C LEU A 61 17.87 14.18 -39.80
N PHE A 62 18.08 15.33 -39.13
CA PHE A 62 18.01 16.65 -39.76
C PHE A 62 19.10 16.83 -40.84
N LEU A 63 20.34 16.42 -40.55
CA LEU A 63 21.44 16.44 -41.52
C LEU A 63 21.20 15.52 -42.72
N ILE A 64 20.69 14.31 -42.49
CA ILE A 64 20.30 13.38 -43.57
C ILE A 64 19.21 14.00 -44.43
N GLY A 65 18.21 14.63 -43.81
CA GLY A 65 17.12 15.28 -44.53
C GLY A 65 17.56 16.41 -45.43
N ILE A 66 18.52 17.23 -44.98
CA ILE A 66 19.17 18.27 -45.82
C ILE A 66 19.88 17.64 -47.01
N LEU A 67 20.61 16.53 -46.79
CA LEU A 67 21.36 15.84 -47.85
C LEU A 67 20.42 15.27 -48.93
N THR A 68 19.22 14.82 -48.54
CA THR A 68 18.21 14.28 -49.45
C THR A 68 17.32 15.34 -50.12
N GLY A 69 17.53 16.63 -49.84
CA GLY A 69 16.77 17.73 -50.46
C GLY A 69 15.34 17.90 -49.94
N LEU A 70 15.06 17.50 -48.70
CA LEU A 70 13.73 17.67 -48.10
C LEU A 70 13.40 19.16 -47.88
N SER A 71 12.11 19.49 -47.99
CA SER A 71 11.61 20.84 -47.73
C SER A 71 11.66 21.17 -46.23
N LEU A 72 11.70 22.47 -45.91
CA LEU A 72 11.83 22.95 -44.53
C LEU A 72 10.68 22.47 -43.62
N LEU A 73 9.45 22.37 -44.16
CA LEU A 73 8.30 21.81 -43.43
C LEU A 73 8.47 20.32 -43.11
N GLN A 74 9.00 19.52 -44.04
CA GLN A 74 9.22 18.09 -43.81
C GLN A 74 10.29 17.84 -42.75
N LEU A 75 11.34 18.67 -42.73
CA LEU A 75 12.37 18.62 -41.68
C LEU A 75 11.79 18.93 -40.31
N VAL A 76 10.94 19.95 -40.20
CA VAL A 76 10.28 20.32 -38.94
C VAL A 76 9.38 19.18 -38.45
N ILE A 77 8.56 18.61 -39.33
CA ILE A 77 7.66 17.48 -38.97
C ILE A 77 8.47 16.24 -38.52
N LEU A 78 9.62 15.97 -39.13
CA LEU A 78 10.46 14.83 -38.79
C LEU A 78 11.12 14.99 -37.40
N VAL A 79 11.59 16.20 -37.09
CA VAL A 79 12.13 16.51 -35.75
C VAL A 79 11.03 16.42 -34.68
N PHE A 80 9.86 17.02 -34.92
CA PHE A 80 8.75 16.99 -33.97
C PHE A 80 8.18 15.57 -33.77
N SER A 81 8.07 14.77 -34.83
CA SER A 81 7.61 13.37 -34.71
C SER A 81 8.62 12.49 -33.98
N GLY A 82 9.92 12.68 -34.20
CA GLY A 82 10.97 12.02 -33.42
C GLY A 82 10.94 12.39 -31.93
N LEU A 83 10.72 13.68 -31.64
CA LEU A 83 10.61 14.18 -30.26
C LEU A 83 9.34 13.63 -29.57
N LEU A 84 8.22 13.55 -30.30
CA LEU A 84 6.96 13.00 -29.81
C LEU A 84 7.04 11.49 -29.56
N ILE A 85 7.52 10.70 -30.52
CA ILE A 85 7.70 9.24 -30.38
C ILE A 85 8.66 8.94 -29.22
N PHE A 86 9.71 9.75 -29.05
CA PHE A 86 10.65 9.57 -27.96
C PHE A 86 10.06 9.93 -26.59
N ASN A 87 9.35 11.06 -26.49
CA ASN A 87 8.71 11.45 -25.23
C ASN A 87 7.63 10.43 -24.82
N LEU A 88 6.87 9.92 -25.79
CA LEU A 88 5.98 8.78 -25.61
C LEU A 88 6.74 7.52 -25.18
N SER A 89 7.91 7.23 -25.75
CA SER A 89 8.74 6.08 -25.37
C SER A 89 9.26 6.17 -23.92
N ASP A 90 9.74 7.33 -23.48
CA ASP A 90 10.16 7.55 -22.09
C ASP A 90 8.99 7.40 -21.11
N HIS A 91 7.79 7.86 -21.51
CA HIS A 91 6.56 7.67 -20.74
C HIS A 91 6.07 6.21 -20.74
N TRP A 92 6.24 5.49 -21.85
CA TRP A 92 5.80 4.10 -22.02
C TRP A 92 6.75 3.11 -21.33
N LEU A 93 8.05 3.41 -21.27
CA LEU A 93 9.04 2.56 -20.60
C LEU A 93 9.08 2.74 -19.08
N ASN A 94 8.42 3.76 -18.51
CA ASN A 94 8.17 4.00 -17.07
C ASN A 94 9.24 3.40 -16.13
N SER A 95 10.50 3.75 -16.40
CA SER A 95 11.67 2.97 -15.97
C SER A 95 12.25 3.40 -14.62
N GLY A 96 11.70 4.44 -13.99
CA GLY A 96 12.15 4.99 -12.72
C GLY A 96 11.09 4.89 -11.63
N VAL A 97 11.51 5.18 -10.39
CA VAL A 97 10.60 5.27 -9.23
C VAL A 97 9.95 6.66 -9.22
N ASP A 98 8.69 6.80 -8.79
CA ASP A 98 8.02 8.10 -8.70
C ASP A 98 8.84 9.10 -7.83
N LYS A 99 9.03 10.32 -8.35
CA LYS A 99 9.75 11.39 -7.66
C LYS A 99 9.11 11.77 -6.33
N ASN A 100 7.77 11.69 -6.23
CA ASN A 100 7.07 12.00 -4.98
C ASN A 100 7.44 10.99 -3.88
N LEU A 101 7.59 9.71 -4.23
CA LEU A 101 8.07 8.70 -3.30
C LEU A 101 9.52 8.99 -2.88
N LEU A 102 10.38 9.39 -3.82
CA LEU A 102 11.77 9.74 -3.49
C LEU A 102 11.85 10.90 -2.51
N ILE A 103 11.07 11.96 -2.71
CA ILE A 103 10.99 13.09 -1.78
C ILE A 103 10.43 12.62 -0.43
N GLN A 104 9.37 11.81 -0.44
CA GLN A 104 8.74 11.29 0.77
C GLN A 104 9.69 10.44 1.62
N TYR A 105 10.54 9.61 1.02
CA TYR A 105 11.48 8.76 1.76
C TYR A 105 12.82 9.45 2.01
N GLY A 106 13.22 10.43 1.19
CA GLY A 106 14.47 11.16 1.37
C GLY A 106 14.59 11.88 2.72
N ARG A 107 13.46 12.28 3.31
CA ARG A 107 13.42 12.87 4.68
C ARG A 107 13.77 11.89 5.81
N TRP A 108 13.77 10.59 5.55
CA TRP A 108 14.05 9.54 6.54
C TRP A 108 15.50 9.04 6.48
N VAL A 109 16.28 9.49 5.48
CA VAL A 109 17.68 9.08 5.29
C VAL A 109 18.58 9.87 6.23
N LEU A 110 19.39 9.16 7.02
CA LEU A 110 20.35 9.73 7.97
C LEU A 110 21.62 10.22 7.27
N GLU A 111 22.44 10.99 7.97
CA GLU A 111 23.73 11.46 7.45
C GLU A 111 24.66 10.27 7.16
N GLU A 112 25.37 10.33 6.03
CA GLU A 112 26.23 9.26 5.50
C GLU A 112 25.50 7.94 5.18
N GLU A 113 24.17 8.00 5.04
CA GLU A 113 23.33 6.86 4.68
C GLU A 113 22.92 6.91 3.20
N THR A 114 22.78 5.73 2.61
CA THR A 114 22.27 5.57 1.26
C THR A 114 21.04 4.67 1.27
N LEU A 115 19.92 5.17 0.79
CA LEU A 115 18.69 4.42 0.59
C LEU A 115 18.56 4.01 -0.88
N ALA A 116 18.56 2.71 -1.15
CA ALA A 116 18.17 2.14 -2.43
C ALA A 116 16.67 1.78 -2.40
N ILE A 117 15.94 2.19 -3.42
CA ILE A 117 14.52 1.86 -3.61
C ILE A 117 14.40 1.03 -4.87
N VAL A 118 13.77 -0.14 -4.77
CA VAL A 118 13.47 -1.02 -5.90
C VAL A 118 11.97 -1.25 -5.97
N GLU A 119 11.35 -0.86 -7.08
CA GLU A 119 9.97 -1.18 -7.37
C GLU A 119 9.90 -2.58 -7.98
N THR A 120 9.09 -3.44 -7.37
CA THR A 120 8.94 -4.86 -7.74
C THR A 120 7.49 -5.21 -8.01
N SER A 121 7.28 -6.18 -8.90
CA SER A 121 6.01 -6.87 -9.10
C SER A 121 5.96 -8.15 -8.25
N ASP A 122 4.78 -8.76 -8.13
CA ASP A 122 4.64 -10.05 -7.44
C ASP A 122 5.53 -11.13 -8.10
N GLY A 123 6.43 -11.73 -7.33
CA GLY A 123 7.41 -12.73 -7.78
C GLY A 123 8.87 -12.26 -7.73
N ASP A 124 9.13 -10.97 -7.98
CA ASP A 124 10.49 -10.43 -8.04
C ASP A 124 10.99 -9.91 -6.69
N THR A 125 10.09 -9.75 -5.71
CA THR A 125 10.42 -9.17 -4.40
C THR A 125 11.51 -9.96 -3.67
N ARG A 126 11.45 -11.30 -3.67
CA ARG A 126 12.48 -12.15 -3.04
C ARG A 126 13.84 -11.94 -3.70
N TYR A 127 13.87 -11.93 -5.03
CA TYR A 127 15.09 -11.71 -5.80
C TYR A 127 15.64 -10.30 -5.55
N ALA A 128 14.80 -9.29 -5.44
CA ALA A 128 15.23 -7.93 -5.10
C ALA A 128 15.83 -7.84 -3.69
N VAL A 129 15.23 -8.52 -2.70
CA VAL A 129 15.80 -8.62 -1.34
C VAL A 129 17.17 -9.30 -1.40
N GLU A 130 17.29 -10.44 -2.11
CA GLU A 130 18.55 -11.17 -2.27
C GLU A 130 19.64 -10.32 -2.93
N VAL A 131 19.30 -9.62 -4.01
CA VAL A 131 20.24 -8.72 -4.70
C VAL A 131 20.66 -7.59 -3.77
N LEU A 132 19.75 -6.93 -3.07
CA LEU A 132 20.09 -5.86 -2.14
C LEU A 132 20.97 -6.37 -0.98
N SER A 133 20.64 -7.53 -0.41
CA SER A 133 21.45 -8.15 0.64
C SER A 133 22.87 -8.52 0.18
N GLY A 134 23.06 -8.80 -1.10
CA GLY A 134 24.37 -9.15 -1.68
C GLY A 134 25.21 -7.95 -2.14
N ILE A 135 24.70 -6.72 -2.02
CA ILE A 135 25.43 -5.50 -2.39
C ILE A 135 26.15 -4.97 -1.15
N GLY A 136 27.45 -4.68 -1.26
CA GLY A 136 28.23 -4.09 -0.17
C GLY A 136 28.89 -5.12 0.76
N GLU A 137 29.71 -4.63 1.69
CA GLU A 137 30.42 -5.47 2.68
C GLU A 137 29.55 -5.77 3.91
N GLU A 138 28.66 -4.85 4.27
CA GLU A 138 27.71 -5.00 5.37
C GLU A 138 26.28 -5.15 4.82
N PRO A 139 25.47 -6.07 5.38
CA PRO A 139 24.11 -6.27 4.91
C PRO A 139 23.25 -5.04 5.24
N PRO A 140 22.52 -4.47 4.26
CA PRO A 140 21.65 -3.33 4.51
C PRO A 140 20.44 -3.71 5.37
N ALA A 141 19.86 -2.72 6.05
CA ALA A 141 18.54 -2.89 6.63
C ALA A 141 17.49 -2.85 5.50
N ILE A 142 16.75 -3.95 5.34
CA ILE A 142 15.77 -4.10 4.25
C ILE A 142 14.34 -3.99 4.78
N PHE A 143 13.56 -3.11 4.16
CA PHE A 143 12.13 -2.95 4.44
C PHE A 143 11.34 -3.14 3.15
N ILE A 144 10.20 -3.84 3.24
CA ILE A 144 9.31 -4.00 2.08
C ILE A 144 8.04 -3.25 2.39
N LEU A 145 7.78 -2.22 1.60
CA LEU A 145 6.59 -1.40 1.69
C LEU A 145 5.55 -1.94 0.73
N ARG A 146 4.43 -2.35 1.31
CA ARG A 146 3.22 -2.77 0.62
C ARG A 146 2.27 -1.57 0.65
N PRO A 147 1.80 -1.05 -0.49
CA PRO A 147 0.79 -0.01 -0.49
C PRO A 147 -0.48 -0.58 0.19
N SER A 148 -0.82 -0.03 1.36
CA SER A 148 -2.03 -0.41 2.09
C SER A 148 -3.24 -0.34 1.15
N SER A 149 -3.99 -1.43 1.05
CA SER A 149 -5.22 -1.44 0.24
C SER A 149 -6.18 -0.36 0.73
N ALA A 150 -6.90 0.28 -0.19
CA ALA A 150 -7.90 1.29 0.13
C ALA A 150 -8.96 0.75 1.11
N ASN A 151 -9.28 -0.54 0.98
CA ASN A 151 -10.24 -1.24 1.82
C ASN A 151 -9.77 -1.35 3.29
N VAL A 152 -8.48 -1.67 3.52
CA VAL A 152 -7.90 -1.66 4.88
C VAL A 152 -7.93 -0.26 5.49
N ARG A 153 -7.69 0.79 4.67
CA ARG A 153 -7.77 2.18 5.15
C ARG A 153 -9.20 2.59 5.52
N LYS A 154 -10.21 2.13 4.77
CA LYS A 154 -11.62 2.40 5.08
C LYS A 154 -12.00 1.87 6.46
N LEU A 155 -11.67 0.61 6.76
CA LEU A 155 -11.94 -0.01 8.07
C LEU A 155 -11.30 0.74 9.25
N ARG A 156 -10.10 1.31 9.07
CA ARG A 156 -9.40 2.06 10.14
C ARG A 156 -10.16 3.31 10.58
N VAL A 157 -10.95 3.92 9.68
CA VAL A 157 -11.73 5.13 9.97
C VAL A 157 -13.03 4.81 10.70
N GLU A 158 -13.53 3.56 10.61
CA GLU A 158 -14.83 3.16 11.15
C GLU A 158 -14.78 2.57 12.57
N GLN A 159 -13.60 2.22 13.09
CA GLN A 159 -13.49 1.69 14.45
C GLN A 159 -13.79 2.78 15.50
N PRO A 160 -14.82 2.59 16.35
CA PRO A 160 -15.10 3.55 17.41
C PRO A 160 -13.93 3.60 18.41
N PRO A 161 -13.60 4.78 18.97
CA PRO A 161 -12.58 4.91 20.01
C PRO A 161 -12.97 4.06 21.22
N ARG A 162 -12.03 3.23 21.72
CA ARG A 162 -12.28 2.37 22.87
C ARG A 162 -12.20 3.18 24.15
N GLU A 163 -13.31 3.28 24.86
CA GLU A 163 -13.43 3.99 26.13
C GLU A 163 -13.98 3.03 27.18
N PRO A 164 -13.13 2.21 27.83
CA PRO A 164 -13.59 1.22 28.78
C PRO A 164 -14.31 1.88 29.95
N LEU A 165 -15.54 1.45 30.22
CA LEU A 165 -16.37 1.96 31.30
C LEU A 165 -16.40 0.98 32.47
N LEU A 166 -16.50 1.53 33.68
CA LEU A 166 -16.80 0.75 34.89
C LEU A 166 -18.22 0.16 34.79
N ALA A 167 -18.46 -0.96 35.47
CA ALA A 167 -19.73 -1.70 35.44
C ALA A 167 -20.97 -0.82 35.72
N GLU A 168 -20.89 0.09 36.68
CA GLU A 168 -21.98 1.03 37.01
C GLU A 168 -22.30 1.99 35.85
N ARG A 169 -21.26 2.50 35.18
CA ARG A 169 -21.41 3.38 34.03
C ARG A 169 -21.93 2.62 32.81
N LEU A 170 -21.54 1.37 32.63
CA LEU A 170 -22.11 0.48 31.61
C LEU A 170 -23.60 0.27 31.82
N LYS A 171 -24.05 0.03 33.06
CA LYS A 171 -25.48 -0.12 33.38
C LYS A 171 -26.27 1.14 33.04
N HIS A 172 -25.82 2.31 33.50
CA HIS A 172 -26.47 3.59 33.19
C HIS A 172 -26.49 3.87 31.68
N ARG A 173 -25.43 3.52 30.96
CA ARG A 173 -25.37 3.63 29.50
C ARG A 173 -26.35 2.68 28.81
N ALA A 174 -26.47 1.45 29.29
CA ALA A 174 -27.44 0.48 28.78
C ALA A 174 -28.88 0.95 28.99
N GLU A 175 -29.21 1.53 30.16
CA GLU A 175 -30.51 2.15 30.44
C GLU A 175 -30.81 3.29 29.46
N ARG A 176 -29.84 4.18 29.23
CA ARG A 176 -29.95 5.25 28.24
C ARG A 176 -30.15 4.75 26.81
N LEU A 177 -29.37 3.74 26.39
CA LEU A 177 -29.52 3.12 25.07
C LEU A 177 -30.90 2.47 24.91
N ALA A 178 -31.38 1.77 25.93
CA ALA A 178 -32.72 1.17 25.92
C ALA A 178 -33.83 2.22 25.78
N ALA A 179 -33.72 3.36 26.48
CA ALA A 179 -34.67 4.46 26.37
C ALA A 179 -34.63 5.18 25.01
N GLY A 180 -33.45 5.24 24.37
CA GLY A 180 -33.25 5.91 23.09
C GLY A 180 -33.56 5.06 21.84
N HIS A 181 -33.42 3.74 21.94
CA HIS A 181 -33.65 2.82 20.82
C HIS A 181 -35.14 2.66 20.50
N ARG A 182 -35.61 3.40 19.49
CA ARG A 182 -36.95 3.23 18.91
C ARG A 182 -36.88 2.25 17.74
N VAL A 183 -37.68 1.18 17.76
CA VAL A 183 -37.67 0.18 16.68
C VAL A 183 -38.66 0.57 15.58
N SER A 184 -38.21 0.58 14.33
CA SER A 184 -39.00 0.93 13.16
C SER A 184 -39.27 -0.29 12.28
N GLY A 185 -40.17 -1.20 12.67
CA GLY A 185 -40.59 -2.33 11.81
C GLY A 185 -39.47 -3.28 11.35
N ALA A 186 -39.79 -4.18 10.41
CA ALA A 186 -38.88 -5.13 9.77
C ALA A 186 -38.42 -4.63 8.39
N VAL A 187 -37.26 -5.13 7.95
CA VAL A 187 -36.53 -4.69 6.75
C VAL A 187 -37.02 -5.44 5.51
N GLY A 188 -37.41 -4.68 4.47
CA GLY A 188 -37.41 -5.13 3.07
C GLY A 188 -36.22 -4.59 2.26
N GLN A 189 -35.11 -4.27 2.95
CA GLN A 189 -34.03 -3.35 2.55
C GLN A 189 -32.63 -4.05 2.63
N PRO A 190 -31.54 -3.47 2.05
CA PRO A 190 -30.25 -4.16 1.82
C PRO A 190 -29.57 -4.71 3.08
N GLN A 191 -28.56 -5.58 2.89
CA GLN A 191 -27.89 -6.36 3.94
C GLN A 191 -26.47 -5.86 4.26
N PRO A 192 -26.30 -4.62 4.74
CA PRO A 192 -24.98 -4.00 4.88
C PRO A 192 -24.07 -4.73 5.87
N LEU A 193 -24.62 -5.35 6.92
CA LEU A 193 -23.79 -6.12 7.87
C LEU A 193 -23.24 -7.42 7.26
N LEU A 194 -24.00 -8.11 6.41
CA LEU A 194 -23.51 -9.30 5.71
C LEU A 194 -22.47 -8.92 4.63
N GLN A 195 -22.66 -7.77 3.98
CA GLN A 195 -21.67 -7.20 3.06
C GLN A 195 -20.38 -6.84 3.80
N LEU A 196 -20.47 -6.13 4.92
CA LEU A 196 -19.33 -5.80 5.78
C LEU A 196 -18.59 -7.05 6.27
N LEU A 197 -19.32 -8.11 6.64
CA LEU A 197 -18.72 -9.39 7.03
C LEU A 197 -17.93 -10.02 5.86
N ALA A 198 -18.49 -10.00 4.65
CA ALA A 198 -17.81 -10.52 3.46
C ALA A 198 -16.57 -9.68 3.10
N GLU A 199 -16.67 -8.35 3.13
CA GLU A 199 -15.55 -7.44 2.89
C GLU A 199 -14.44 -7.64 3.93
N SER A 200 -14.81 -7.74 5.21
CA SER A 200 -13.87 -7.98 6.30
C SER A 200 -13.14 -9.32 6.15
N GLU A 201 -13.85 -10.38 5.76
CA GLU A 201 -13.24 -11.69 5.50
C GLU A 201 -12.20 -11.62 4.36
N GLN A 202 -12.53 -10.96 3.24
CA GLN A 202 -11.59 -10.80 2.13
C GLN A 202 -10.35 -10.03 2.55
N ILE A 203 -10.52 -8.97 3.34
CA ILE A 203 -9.41 -8.20 3.90
C ILE A 203 -8.54 -9.05 4.82
N LEU A 204 -9.15 -9.85 5.71
CA LEU A 204 -8.41 -10.74 6.60
C LEU A 204 -7.60 -11.79 5.83
N ILE A 205 -8.17 -12.38 4.78
CA ILE A 205 -7.47 -13.32 3.90
C ILE A 205 -6.27 -12.63 3.25
N GLN A 206 -6.47 -11.44 2.68
CA GLN A 206 -5.41 -10.67 2.04
C GLN A 206 -4.28 -10.33 3.03
N VAL A 207 -4.61 -9.80 4.21
CA VAL A 207 -3.63 -9.45 5.24
C VAL A 207 -2.85 -10.69 5.69
N ARG A 208 -3.52 -11.83 5.87
CA ARG A 208 -2.84 -13.08 6.25
C ARG A 208 -1.82 -13.51 5.18
N GLN A 209 -2.20 -13.50 3.90
CA GLN A 209 -1.29 -13.83 2.80
C GLN A 209 -0.08 -12.88 2.74
N GLU A 210 -0.30 -11.58 2.95
CA GLU A 210 0.77 -10.58 2.98
C GLU A 210 1.73 -10.80 4.17
N LEU A 211 1.22 -11.19 5.33
CA LEU A 211 2.01 -11.52 6.52
C LEU A 211 2.78 -12.84 6.34
N GLU A 212 2.16 -13.87 5.77
CA GLU A 212 2.84 -15.13 5.42
C GLU A 212 4.02 -14.86 4.47
N GLU A 213 3.83 -14.02 3.45
CA GLU A 213 4.91 -13.59 2.55
C GLU A 213 6.00 -12.82 3.29
N ALA A 214 5.64 -11.93 4.22
CA ALA A 214 6.61 -11.20 5.04
C ALA A 214 7.49 -12.15 5.87
N VAL A 215 6.90 -13.20 6.44
CA VAL A 215 7.63 -14.26 7.16
C VAL A 215 8.58 -15.01 6.22
N LEU A 216 8.12 -15.39 5.02
CA LEU A 216 8.96 -16.05 4.01
C LEU A 216 10.14 -15.19 3.55
N LEU A 217 9.98 -13.87 3.59
CA LEU A 217 11.03 -12.88 3.29
C LEU A 217 11.87 -12.50 4.51
N LYS A 218 11.73 -13.22 5.63
CA LYS A 218 12.44 -13.01 6.90
C LYS A 218 12.30 -11.59 7.45
N GLN A 219 11.16 -10.95 7.19
CA GLN A 219 10.86 -9.64 7.76
C GLN A 219 10.52 -9.77 9.24
N ILE A 220 10.89 -8.76 10.02
CA ILE A 220 10.42 -8.63 11.40
C ILE A 220 8.94 -8.27 11.35
N ILE A 221 8.09 -9.16 11.88
CA ILE A 221 6.66 -8.91 12.07
C ILE A 221 6.39 -8.53 13.53
N THR A 222 5.30 -7.81 13.77
CA THR A 222 4.91 -7.43 15.13
C THR A 222 4.29 -8.62 15.87
N PRO A 223 4.28 -8.64 17.21
CA PRO A 223 3.60 -9.68 17.98
C PRO A 223 2.10 -9.80 17.64
N ALA A 224 1.45 -8.70 17.27
CA ALA A 224 0.05 -8.71 16.85
C ALA A 224 -0.14 -9.39 15.47
N ALA A 225 0.83 -9.24 14.56
CA ALA A 225 0.82 -9.91 13.27
C ALA A 225 1.06 -11.42 13.42
N GLU A 226 2.00 -11.81 14.28
CA GLU A 226 2.25 -13.22 14.64
C GLU A 226 1.00 -13.86 15.23
N TRP A 227 0.36 -13.20 16.20
CA TRP A 227 -0.90 -13.66 16.78
C TRP A 227 -1.99 -13.87 15.72
N LEU A 228 -2.12 -12.97 14.75
CA LEU A 228 -3.12 -13.10 13.68
C LEU A 228 -2.84 -14.31 12.77
N LEU A 229 -1.56 -14.59 12.46
CA LEU A 229 -1.18 -15.77 11.71
C LEU A 229 -1.53 -17.05 12.47
N ASP A 230 -1.18 -17.11 13.76
CA ASP A 230 -1.41 -18.27 14.62
C ASP A 230 -2.91 -18.54 14.84
N ASN A 231 -3.72 -17.49 14.96
CA ASN A 231 -5.14 -17.58 15.33
C ASN A 231 -6.11 -17.40 14.16
N GLY A 232 -5.60 -17.29 12.92
CA GLY A 232 -6.43 -17.01 11.74
C GLY A 232 -7.54 -18.04 11.50
N TYR A 233 -7.32 -19.30 11.87
CA TYR A 233 -8.32 -20.36 11.75
C TYR A 233 -9.52 -20.17 12.69
N ILE A 234 -9.30 -19.61 13.89
CA ILE A 234 -10.37 -19.33 14.87
C ILE A 234 -11.29 -18.26 14.31
N ILE A 235 -10.71 -17.18 13.78
CA ILE A 235 -11.46 -16.07 13.18
C ILE A 235 -12.28 -16.57 11.97
N GLN A 236 -11.69 -17.39 11.11
CA GLN A 236 -12.40 -18.02 9.99
C GLN A 236 -13.56 -18.91 10.46
N GLY A 237 -13.36 -19.67 11.54
CA GLY A 237 -14.40 -20.45 12.19
C GLY A 237 -15.57 -19.58 12.65
N HIS A 238 -15.31 -18.47 13.35
CA HIS A 238 -16.34 -17.53 13.79
C HIS A 238 -17.09 -16.89 12.62
N ILE A 239 -16.40 -16.52 11.53
CA ILE A 239 -17.06 -15.97 10.33
C ILE A 239 -18.01 -17.00 9.72
N ALA A 240 -17.58 -18.26 9.61
CA ALA A 240 -18.40 -19.35 9.10
C ALA A 240 -19.62 -19.61 9.99
N GLU A 241 -19.44 -19.57 11.32
CA GLU A 241 -20.53 -19.72 12.29
C GLU A 241 -21.55 -18.59 12.18
N ILE A 242 -21.09 -17.33 12.11
CA ILE A 242 -21.97 -16.17 11.93
C ILE A 242 -22.79 -16.33 10.65
N ARG A 243 -22.17 -16.73 9.52
CA ARG A 243 -22.92 -16.97 8.28
C ARG A 243 -23.96 -18.07 8.41
N ARG A 244 -23.64 -19.14 9.13
CA ARG A 244 -24.56 -20.26 9.37
C ARG A 244 -25.74 -19.84 10.25
N HIS A 245 -25.50 -19.02 11.27
CA HIS A 245 -26.51 -18.59 12.24
C HIS A 245 -27.22 -17.28 11.88
N LEU A 246 -26.75 -16.57 10.87
CA LEU A 246 -27.35 -15.34 10.35
C LEU A 246 -27.76 -15.52 8.87
N PRO A 247 -28.63 -16.49 8.54
CA PRO A 247 -29.09 -16.66 7.16
C PRO A 247 -29.89 -15.43 6.72
N LYS A 248 -29.90 -15.17 5.41
CA LYS A 248 -30.59 -14.03 4.79
C LYS A 248 -32.01 -13.80 5.30
N ARG A 249 -32.81 -14.87 5.41
CA ARG A 249 -34.19 -14.77 5.90
C ARG A 249 -34.26 -14.28 7.35
N TYR A 250 -33.40 -14.81 8.23
CA TYR A 250 -33.34 -14.37 9.63
C TYR A 250 -32.86 -12.92 9.74
N TYR A 251 -31.97 -12.49 8.86
CA TYR A 251 -31.52 -11.10 8.79
C TYR A 251 -32.66 -10.11 8.51
N GLU A 252 -33.58 -10.47 7.60
CA GLU A 252 -34.74 -9.64 7.23
C GLU A 252 -35.71 -9.44 8.41
N ASP A 253 -35.76 -10.41 9.33
CA ASP A 253 -36.58 -10.37 10.55
C ASP A 253 -35.94 -9.54 11.68
N LEU A 254 -34.71 -9.04 11.52
CA LEU A 254 -34.01 -8.33 12.59
C LEU A 254 -34.59 -6.91 12.84
N PRO A 255 -34.78 -6.51 14.11
CA PRO A 255 -35.26 -5.17 14.44
C PRO A 255 -34.30 -4.06 14.00
N ILE A 256 -34.82 -3.07 13.27
CA ILE A 256 -34.09 -1.83 12.93
C ILE A 256 -34.45 -0.67 13.84
N LEU A 257 -33.48 0.21 14.07
CA LEU A 257 -33.67 1.46 14.79
C LEU A 257 -34.25 2.54 13.87
N ALA A 258 -35.15 3.37 14.39
CA ALA A 258 -35.68 4.55 13.73
C ALA A 258 -34.62 5.66 13.69
N GLY A 259 -34.30 6.15 12.49
CA GLY A 259 -33.38 7.27 12.27
C GLY A 259 -32.22 6.93 11.33
N ASP A 260 -31.73 7.92 10.58
CA ASP A 260 -30.76 7.75 9.48
C ASP A 260 -29.29 7.96 9.90
N SER A 261 -28.95 7.72 11.17
CA SER A 261 -27.64 8.16 11.70
C SER A 261 -26.48 7.22 11.36
N GLN A 262 -26.71 5.98 10.92
CA GLN A 262 -25.64 5.01 10.68
C GLN A 262 -25.85 4.18 9.40
N GLU A 263 -24.75 3.70 8.83
CA GLU A 263 -24.73 2.81 7.65
C GLU A 263 -25.40 1.44 7.96
N ILE A 264 -25.38 1.01 9.23
CA ILE A 264 -26.04 -0.22 9.71
C ILE A 264 -26.98 0.11 10.88
N ASN A 265 -28.28 0.17 10.62
CA ASN A 265 -29.32 0.53 11.61
C ASN A 265 -29.92 -0.68 12.35
N LEU A 266 -29.28 -1.84 12.35
CA LEU A 266 -29.73 -3.00 13.12
C LEU A 266 -29.57 -2.74 14.62
N ARG A 267 -30.63 -2.97 15.41
CA ARG A 267 -30.58 -2.79 16.88
C ARG A 267 -29.49 -3.65 17.51
N ILE A 268 -29.37 -4.90 17.08
CA ILE A 268 -28.38 -5.84 17.63
C ILE A 268 -26.94 -5.41 17.30
N TYR A 269 -26.71 -4.91 16.07
CA TYR A 269 -25.39 -4.40 15.68
C TYR A 269 -24.99 -3.19 16.52
N ASN A 270 -25.91 -2.24 16.72
CA ASN A 270 -25.68 -1.07 17.54
C ASN A 270 -25.35 -1.43 19.00
N LEU A 271 -26.11 -2.37 19.58
CA LEU A 271 -25.83 -2.86 20.93
C LEU A 271 -24.46 -3.54 21.03
N ALA A 272 -24.11 -4.40 20.07
CA ALA A 272 -22.81 -5.06 20.05
C ALA A 272 -21.65 -4.06 19.88
N ARG A 273 -21.81 -3.06 19.01
CA ARG A 273 -20.82 -2.00 18.80
C ARG A 273 -20.61 -1.18 20.07
N GLU A 274 -21.68 -0.72 20.72
CA GLU A 274 -21.61 -0.01 22.01
C GLU A 274 -20.94 -0.87 23.08
N PHE A 275 -21.29 -2.16 23.15
CA PHE A 275 -20.70 -3.08 24.11
C PHE A 275 -19.18 -3.22 23.90
N ILE A 276 -18.73 -3.52 22.67
CA ILE A 276 -17.29 -3.68 22.37
C ILE A 276 -16.53 -2.38 22.65
N THR A 277 -17.10 -1.23 22.30
CA THR A 277 -16.50 0.09 22.51
C THR A 277 -16.20 0.37 23.98
N HIS A 278 -17.08 -0.08 24.88
CA HIS A 278 -17.00 0.22 26.32
C HIS A 278 -16.52 -0.91 27.20
N THR A 279 -16.25 -2.10 26.63
CA THR A 279 -15.71 -3.26 27.36
C THR A 279 -14.36 -3.71 26.86
N ASP A 280 -13.81 -3.08 25.81
CA ASP A 280 -12.59 -3.52 25.12
C ASP A 280 -12.70 -4.98 24.63
N GLY A 281 -13.93 -5.42 24.31
CA GLY A 281 -14.22 -6.78 23.87
C GLY A 281 -14.20 -7.83 24.97
N ARG A 282 -14.12 -7.45 26.25
CA ARG A 282 -14.16 -8.38 27.38
C ARG A 282 -15.60 -8.69 27.77
N VAL A 283 -15.93 -9.97 27.79
CA VAL A 283 -17.20 -10.47 28.35
C VAL A 283 -16.91 -10.89 29.79
N TYR A 284 -17.55 -10.23 30.75
CA TYR A 284 -17.48 -10.53 32.19
C TYR A 284 -18.69 -11.35 32.62
#